data_AF-A0A8T5GR88-F1
#
_entry.id   AF-A0A8T5GR88-F1
#
_cell.length_a   1.000
_cell.length_b   1.000
_cell.length_c   1.000
_cell.angle_alpha   90.00
_cell.angle_beta   90.00
_cell.angle_gamma   90.00
#
_symmetry.space_group_name_H-M   'P 1'
#
loop_
_entity.id
_entity.type
_entity.pdbx_description
1 polymer ?
#
loop_
_entity_poly.entity_id
_entity_poly.type
_entity_poly.pdbx_seq_one_letter_code
_entity_poly.pdbx_strand_id
1 'polypeptide(L)'
;MILSPIKRKKGIIFALDGAIAATIILIMLVNTTYYFTSTSRESLSQTQVIKRGYDVISMFDESGQLDDALRNEKFADLNVYDFLPSGYNMSIDFHDGLRTDCTSSCSLSSGRIKTPLNTLSLTRGGNLHVQVNAKITNAPSGIPALGIGLNTVQYAMTSICASKGINDMDCTYTTTGPVPFPTGITNLNVVSDGSNNFEVHWLKVLDDPSYTFSTRTEAEIPDDQFIGSGERWYAGFDDDTREYFEGMHKVRFRIWLQ
;
A
#
# COMPACT_ATOMS: atom_id res chain seq x y z
N MET A 1 -93.06 13.47 19.20
CA MET A 1 -91.94 14.18 18.54
C MET A 1 -90.66 13.76 19.25
N ILE A 2 -89.94 12.78 18.70
CA ILE A 2 -88.75 12.19 19.33
C ILE A 2 -87.53 12.84 18.66
N LEU A 3 -86.83 13.70 19.39
CA LEU A 3 -85.58 14.32 18.94
C LEU A 3 -84.44 13.30 19.07
N SER A 4 -83.92 12.91 17.90
CA SER A 4 -82.77 12.01 17.75
C SER A 4 -81.48 12.70 18.21
N PRO A 5 -80.62 12.05 19.03
CA PRO A 5 -79.36 12.62 19.45
C PRO A 5 -78.33 12.60 18.32
N ILE A 6 -77.78 13.77 18.01
CA ILE A 6 -76.79 14.00 16.97
C ILE A 6 -75.47 13.27 17.33
N LYS A 7 -75.24 12.10 16.73
CA LYS A 7 -73.97 11.36 16.74
C LYS A 7 -72.92 12.05 15.85
N ARG A 8 -72.32 13.17 16.28
CA ARG A 8 -71.25 13.87 15.51
C ARG A 8 -69.85 13.86 16.13
N LYS A 9 -69.64 13.27 17.31
CA LYS A 9 -68.32 13.34 18.00
C LYS A 9 -67.27 12.31 17.56
N LYS A 10 -67.65 11.20 16.88
CA LYS A 10 -66.71 10.13 16.52
C LYS A 10 -65.81 10.47 15.32
N GLY A 11 -66.28 11.30 14.39
CA GLY A 11 -65.50 11.68 13.20
C GLY A 11 -64.32 12.60 13.52
N ILE A 12 -64.44 13.45 14.55
CA ILE A 12 -63.38 14.40 14.94
C ILE A 12 -62.18 13.65 15.52
N ILE A 13 -62.40 12.61 16.31
CA ILE A 13 -61.32 11.81 16.94
C ILE A 13 -60.53 11.05 15.86
N PHE A 14 -61.22 10.46 14.88
CA PHE A 14 -60.56 9.73 13.79
C PHE A 14 -59.72 10.66 12.90
N ALA A 15 -60.20 11.87 12.62
CA ALA A 15 -59.44 12.87 11.86
C ALA A 15 -58.22 13.38 12.65
N LEU A 16 -58.34 13.52 13.97
CA LEU A 16 -57.23 13.96 14.83
C LEU A 16 -56.10 12.91 14.87
N ASP A 17 -56.42 11.63 15.06
CA ASP A 17 -55.42 10.56 15.08
C ASP A 17 -54.74 10.40 13.71
N GLY A 18 -55.51 10.54 12.62
CA GLY A 18 -54.96 10.56 11.26
C GLY A 18 -54.00 11.72 11.02
N ALA A 19 -54.33 12.93 11.52
CA ALA A 19 -53.46 14.09 11.43
C ALA A 19 -52.17 13.92 12.25
N ILE A 20 -52.27 13.38 13.47
CA ILE A 20 -51.11 13.08 14.32
C ILE A 20 -50.20 12.06 13.64
N ALA A 21 -50.75 10.96 13.13
CA ALA A 21 -49.97 9.93 12.42
C ALA A 21 -49.27 10.49 11.18
N ALA A 22 -49.97 11.28 10.36
CA ALA A 22 -49.39 11.93 9.19
C ALA A 22 -48.24 12.90 9.58
N THR A 23 -48.40 13.64 10.67
CA THR A 23 -47.38 14.57 11.17
C THR A 23 -46.14 13.83 11.64
N ILE A 24 -46.29 12.71 12.36
CA ILE A 24 -45.16 11.88 12.80
C ILE A 24 -44.38 11.33 11.60
N ILE A 25 -45.08 10.81 10.59
CA ILE A 25 -44.45 10.31 9.36
C ILE A 25 -43.68 11.43 8.65
N LEU A 26 -44.27 12.62 8.54
CA LEU A 26 -43.64 13.76 7.88
C LEU A 26 -42.37 14.22 8.62
N ILE A 27 -42.40 14.28 9.95
CA ILE A 27 -41.21 14.59 10.77
C ILE A 27 -40.13 13.53 10.56
N MET A 28 -40.51 12.24 10.57
CA MET A 28 -39.56 11.14 10.37
C MET A 28 -38.92 11.20 8.98
N LEU A 29 -39.70 11.53 7.94
CA LEU A 29 -39.22 11.63 6.56
C LEU A 29 -38.27 12.83 6.39
N VAL A 30 -38.59 13.98 6.97
CA VAL A 30 -37.71 15.17 6.95
C VAL A 30 -36.38 14.89 7.66
N ASN A 31 -36.42 14.31 8.87
CA ASN A 31 -35.21 14.00 9.62
C ASN A 31 -34.35 12.96 8.89
N THR A 32 -34.96 11.87 8.41
CA THR A 32 -34.23 10.83 7.66
C THR A 32 -33.61 11.40 6.39
N THR A 33 -34.35 12.23 5.64
CA THR A 33 -33.83 12.87 4.42
C THR A 33 -32.67 13.82 4.73
N TYR A 34 -32.77 14.60 5.81
CA TYR A 34 -31.70 15.49 6.26
C TYR A 34 -30.42 14.70 6.58
N TYR A 35 -30.52 13.66 7.42
CA TYR A 35 -29.38 12.81 7.76
C TYR A 35 -28.81 12.10 6.54
N PHE A 36 -29.66 11.50 5.71
CA PHE A 36 -29.21 10.79 4.51
C PHE A 36 -28.50 11.72 3.52
N THR A 37 -28.98 12.96 3.38
CA THR A 37 -28.35 13.96 2.51
C THR A 37 -27.00 14.42 3.08
N SER A 38 -26.90 14.64 4.39
CA SER A 38 -25.63 15.02 5.03
C SER A 38 -24.59 13.90 4.90
N THR A 39 -24.96 12.69 5.29
CA THR A 39 -24.07 11.52 5.20
C THR A 39 -23.67 11.22 3.76
N SER A 40 -24.58 11.38 2.79
CA SER A 40 -24.27 11.18 1.38
C SER A 40 -23.30 12.24 0.84
N ARG A 41 -23.47 13.51 1.22
CA ARG A 41 -22.54 14.59 0.82
C ARG A 41 -21.16 14.39 1.41
N GLU A 42 -21.08 14.05 2.70
CA GLU A 42 -19.82 13.75 3.38
C GLU A 42 -19.13 12.56 2.72
N SER A 43 -19.81 11.44 2.53
CA SER A 43 -19.25 10.24 1.89
C SER A 43 -18.76 10.49 0.46
N LEU A 44 -19.52 11.25 -0.35
CA LEU A 44 -19.10 11.62 -1.71
C LEU A 44 -17.87 12.54 -1.69
N SER A 45 -17.85 13.51 -0.79
CA SER A 45 -16.70 14.43 -0.66
C SER A 45 -15.43 13.69 -0.22
N GLN A 46 -15.53 12.78 0.74
CA GLN A 46 -14.41 11.95 1.20
C GLN A 46 -13.88 11.07 0.07
N THR A 47 -14.78 10.44 -0.70
CA THR A 47 -14.39 9.61 -1.85
C THR A 47 -13.65 10.43 -2.92
N GLN A 48 -14.10 11.65 -3.21
CA GLN A 48 -13.42 12.53 -4.15
C GLN A 48 -12.04 12.94 -3.66
N VAL A 49 -11.88 13.18 -2.36
CA VAL A 49 -10.58 13.51 -1.76
C VAL A 49 -9.62 12.32 -1.82
N ILE A 50 -10.08 11.11 -1.50
CA ILE A 50 -9.27 9.89 -1.64
C ILE A 50 -8.84 9.67 -3.09
N LYS A 51 -9.76 9.89 -4.05
CA LYS A 51 -9.43 9.80 -5.48
C LYS A 51 -8.35 10.80 -5.88
N ARG A 52 -8.43 12.05 -5.39
CA ARG A 52 -7.35 13.02 -5.59
C ARG A 52 -6.02 12.55 -4.99
N GLY A 53 -6.05 11.90 -3.82
CA GLY A 53 -4.87 11.25 -3.25
C GLY A 53 -4.22 10.27 -4.22
N TYR A 54 -5.01 9.41 -4.87
CA TYR A 54 -4.50 8.50 -5.92
C TYR A 54 -3.93 9.25 -7.12
N ASP A 55 -4.60 10.31 -7.58
CA ASP A 55 -4.14 11.13 -8.71
C ASP A 55 -2.80 11.80 -8.38
N VAL A 56 -2.63 12.30 -7.15
CA VAL A 56 -1.39 12.91 -6.67
C VAL A 56 -0.25 11.90 -6.61
N ILE A 57 -0.49 10.71 -6.06
CA ILE A 57 0.51 9.64 -6.06
C ILE A 57 0.87 9.24 -7.50
N SER A 58 -0.10 9.15 -8.41
CA SER A 58 0.17 8.85 -9.83
C SER A 58 1.06 9.89 -10.48
N MET A 59 0.82 11.17 -10.18
CA MET A 59 1.60 12.26 -10.74
C MET A 59 3.03 12.30 -10.16
N PHE A 60 3.20 11.95 -8.88
CA PHE A 60 4.54 11.80 -8.28
C PHE A 60 5.29 10.58 -8.83
N ASP A 61 4.59 9.49 -9.13
CA ASP A 61 5.12 8.32 -9.83
C ASP A 61 5.59 8.71 -11.24
N GLU A 62 4.73 9.33 -12.04
CA GLU A 62 5.03 9.75 -13.42
C GLU A 62 6.15 10.81 -13.52
N SER A 63 6.27 11.70 -12.52
CA SER A 63 7.35 12.69 -12.47
C SER A 63 8.68 12.11 -11.95
N GLY A 64 8.65 10.91 -11.34
CA GLY A 64 9.80 10.29 -10.68
C GLY A 64 10.09 10.85 -9.28
N GLN A 65 9.25 11.73 -8.74
CA GLN A 65 9.43 12.29 -7.39
C GLN A 65 9.30 11.23 -6.29
N LEU A 66 8.56 10.13 -6.53
CA LEU A 66 8.51 9.01 -5.59
C LEU A 66 9.85 8.27 -5.50
N ASP A 67 10.53 8.08 -6.64
CA ASP A 67 11.87 7.48 -6.69
C ASP A 67 12.89 8.38 -5.99
N ASP A 68 12.88 9.67 -6.31
CA ASP A 68 13.78 10.66 -5.70
C ASP A 68 13.61 10.71 -4.18
N ALA A 69 12.36 10.67 -3.71
CA ALA A 69 12.02 10.70 -2.30
C ALA A 69 12.50 9.45 -1.57
N LEU A 70 12.24 8.27 -2.12
CA LEU A 70 12.67 7.00 -1.56
C LEU A 70 14.19 6.95 -1.34
N ARG A 71 14.98 7.52 -2.26
CA ARG A 71 16.45 7.43 -2.26
C ARG A 71 17.13 8.50 -1.43
N ASN A 72 16.72 9.75 -1.57
CA ASN A 72 17.47 10.88 -1.00
C ASN A 72 17.21 11.10 0.49
N GLU A 73 16.30 10.33 1.09
CA GLU A 73 15.75 10.54 2.43
C GLU A 73 15.23 11.99 2.67
N LYS A 74 15.08 12.78 1.59
CA LYS A 74 14.74 14.20 1.60
C LYS A 74 13.30 14.39 1.14
N PHE A 75 12.40 14.10 2.08
CA PHE A 75 10.95 14.20 1.87
C PHE A 75 10.38 15.61 2.05
N ALA A 76 11.22 16.55 2.50
CA ALA A 76 10.83 17.94 2.69
C ALA A 76 10.29 18.58 1.39
N ASP A 77 10.55 17.97 0.24
CA ASP A 77 10.21 18.52 -1.08
C ASP A 77 8.95 17.90 -1.73
N LEU A 78 8.36 16.83 -1.18
CA LEU A 78 7.07 16.32 -1.65
C LEU A 78 5.94 17.22 -1.16
N ASN A 79 5.73 18.35 -1.84
CA ASN A 79 4.65 19.27 -1.51
C ASN A 79 3.29 18.71 -1.97
N VAL A 80 2.67 17.90 -1.13
CA VAL A 80 1.34 17.31 -1.38
C VAL A 80 0.21 18.34 -1.19
N TYR A 81 0.45 19.41 -0.42
CA TYR A 81 -0.58 20.37 -0.01
C TYR A 81 -1.15 21.16 -1.19
N ASP A 82 -0.32 21.47 -2.19
CA ASP A 82 -0.74 22.24 -3.38
C ASP A 82 -1.78 21.50 -4.24
N PHE A 83 -1.88 20.18 -4.09
CA PHE A 83 -2.77 19.34 -4.89
C PHE A 83 -4.06 18.95 -4.17
N LEU A 84 -4.16 19.25 -2.88
CA LEU A 84 -5.34 18.96 -2.07
C LEU A 84 -6.19 20.23 -1.85
N PRO A 85 -7.51 20.08 -1.64
CA PRO A 85 -8.33 21.21 -1.22
C PRO A 85 -7.80 21.81 0.09
N SER A 86 -7.98 23.13 0.27
CA SER A 86 -7.63 23.81 1.52
C SER A 86 -8.27 23.12 2.73
N GLY A 87 -7.49 22.96 3.80
CA GLY A 87 -7.93 22.29 5.04
C GLY A 87 -7.77 20.77 5.02
N TYR A 88 -7.14 20.19 3.99
CA TYR A 88 -6.74 18.79 3.96
C TYR A 88 -5.22 18.67 3.98
N ASN A 89 -4.73 17.68 4.71
CA ASN A 89 -3.34 17.29 4.77
C ASN A 89 -3.20 15.84 4.30
N MET A 90 -2.03 15.48 3.77
CA MET A 90 -1.72 14.12 3.37
C MET A 90 -0.31 13.74 3.75
N SER A 91 -0.13 12.47 4.14
CA SER A 91 1.16 11.83 4.33
C SER A 91 1.32 10.71 3.34
N ILE A 92 2.57 10.43 3.01
CA ILE A 92 2.97 9.33 2.14
C ILE A 92 3.89 8.41 2.94
N ASP A 93 3.63 7.12 2.92
CA ASP A 93 4.40 6.09 3.61
C ASP A 93 4.86 5.05 2.58
N PHE A 94 6.14 4.77 2.48
CA PHE A 94 6.70 3.72 1.62
C PHE A 94 6.81 2.44 2.45
N HIS A 95 5.90 1.49 2.26
CA HIS A 95 5.79 0.27 3.08
C HIS A 95 6.90 -0.78 2.84
N ASP A 96 7.83 -0.49 1.94
CA ASP A 96 8.96 -1.35 1.57
C ASP A 96 10.18 -0.52 1.14
N GLY A 97 10.30 0.67 1.75
CA GLY A 97 11.39 1.59 1.45
C GLY A 97 12.72 1.19 2.08
N LEU A 98 12.68 0.40 3.16
CA LEU A 98 13.89 -0.15 3.76
C LEU A 98 14.32 -1.43 3.03
N ARG A 99 15.63 -1.69 3.03
CA ARG A 99 16.22 -2.93 2.52
C ARG A 99 17.23 -3.50 3.51
N THR A 100 17.42 -4.80 3.48
CA THR A 100 18.48 -5.45 4.25
C THR A 100 19.64 -5.74 3.31
N ASP A 101 20.69 -4.93 3.43
CA ASP A 101 21.91 -5.10 2.64
C ASP A 101 22.62 -6.41 3.02
N CYS A 102 23.15 -7.07 2.01
CA CYS A 102 23.96 -8.25 2.21
C CYS A 102 25.40 -7.82 2.54
N THR A 103 25.79 -7.94 3.80
CA THR A 103 27.08 -7.43 4.30
C THR A 103 28.18 -8.48 4.42
N SER A 104 27.87 -9.75 4.15
CA SER A 104 28.81 -10.88 4.36
C SER A 104 28.83 -11.89 3.22
N SER A 105 28.46 -13.15 3.43
CA SER A 105 28.59 -14.23 2.43
C SER A 105 27.51 -14.17 1.35
N CYS A 106 27.57 -13.17 0.49
CA CYS A 106 26.54 -12.84 -0.50
C CYS A 106 26.73 -13.52 -1.85
N SER A 107 27.87 -14.20 -2.04
CA SER A 107 28.17 -14.90 -3.27
C SER A 107 27.62 -16.32 -3.23
N LEU A 108 26.69 -16.63 -4.12
CA LEU A 108 26.28 -18.01 -4.43
C LEU A 108 27.12 -18.47 -5.60
N SER A 109 28.10 -19.34 -5.35
CA SER A 109 28.87 -19.99 -6.41
C SER A 109 28.08 -21.12 -7.05
N SER A 110 28.35 -21.42 -8.32
CA SER A 110 27.88 -22.63 -9.01
C SER A 110 28.06 -23.87 -8.11
N GLY A 111 26.98 -24.63 -7.92
CA GLY A 111 26.94 -25.80 -7.03
C GLY A 111 26.62 -25.52 -5.54
N ARG A 112 26.69 -24.26 -5.07
CA ARG A 112 26.12 -23.87 -3.77
C ARG A 112 24.69 -23.39 -3.97
N ILE A 113 23.76 -24.14 -3.40
CA ILE A 113 22.34 -23.97 -3.67
C ILE A 113 21.68 -22.98 -2.70
N LYS A 114 22.26 -22.70 -1.52
CA LYS A 114 21.58 -21.90 -0.48
C LYS A 114 22.54 -20.97 0.27
N THR A 115 22.10 -19.74 0.48
CA THR A 115 22.77 -18.75 1.35
C THR A 115 21.75 -18.11 2.29
N PRO A 116 21.96 -18.14 3.62
CA PRO A 116 21.09 -17.43 4.55
C PRO A 116 21.36 -15.93 4.48
N LEU A 117 20.28 -15.15 4.41
CA LEU A 117 20.31 -13.69 4.50
C LEU A 117 19.38 -13.23 5.61
N ASN A 118 19.82 -12.25 6.37
CA ASN A 118 19.03 -11.73 7.47
C ASN A 118 17.95 -10.77 6.95
N THR A 119 16.78 -10.80 7.55
CA THR A 119 15.71 -9.82 7.36
C THR A 119 15.59 -8.95 8.62
N LEU A 120 14.95 -7.79 8.50
CA LEU A 120 14.41 -7.10 9.67
C LEU A 120 13.34 -7.98 10.32
N SER A 121 13.16 -7.83 11.63
CA SER A 121 12.10 -8.53 12.36
C SER A 121 10.75 -8.03 11.87
N LEU A 122 9.95 -8.94 11.30
CA LEU A 122 8.62 -8.62 10.78
C LEU A 122 7.64 -8.26 11.91
N THR A 123 6.77 -7.29 11.65
CA THR A 123 5.83 -6.74 12.66
C THR A 123 4.52 -7.50 12.72
N ARG A 124 4.00 -7.95 11.56
CA ARG A 124 2.67 -8.58 11.49
C ARG A 124 2.71 -10.02 10.95
N GLY A 125 3.80 -10.43 10.29
CA GLY A 125 3.86 -11.70 9.57
C GLY A 125 2.77 -11.79 8.49
N GLY A 126 2.56 -12.97 7.94
CA GLY A 126 1.51 -13.23 6.96
C GLY A 126 2.02 -13.51 5.55
N ASN A 127 1.20 -13.23 4.55
CA ASN A 127 1.46 -13.56 3.14
C ASN A 127 2.17 -12.37 2.47
N LEU A 128 3.50 -12.39 2.48
CA LEU A 128 4.33 -11.27 2.00
C LEU A 128 5.12 -11.67 0.75
N HIS A 129 5.50 -10.68 -0.06
CA HIS A 129 6.38 -10.90 -1.20
C HIS A 129 7.83 -10.60 -0.81
N VAL A 130 8.78 -11.24 -1.48
CA VAL A 130 10.21 -10.99 -1.25
C VAL A 130 10.86 -10.55 -2.55
N GLN A 131 11.67 -9.50 -2.45
CA GLN A 131 12.56 -9.07 -3.53
C GLN A 131 14.02 -9.28 -3.16
N VAL A 132 14.80 -9.73 -4.13
CA VAL A 132 16.25 -9.93 -4.01
C VAL A 132 16.91 -9.27 -5.21
N ASN A 133 17.87 -8.41 -4.96
CA ASN A 133 18.73 -7.87 -5.99
C ASN A 133 20.03 -8.66 -6.05
N ALA A 134 20.36 -9.16 -7.23
CA ALA A 134 21.56 -9.94 -7.44
C ALA A 134 22.24 -9.59 -8.76
N LYS A 135 23.57 -9.51 -8.71
CA LYS A 135 24.43 -9.46 -9.86
C LYS A 135 24.79 -10.87 -10.31
N ILE A 136 24.63 -11.15 -11.60
CA ILE A 136 25.06 -12.39 -12.23
C ILE A 136 26.39 -12.13 -12.93
N THR A 137 27.43 -12.88 -12.53
CA THR A 137 28.74 -12.83 -13.19
C THR A 137 28.85 -13.95 -14.22
N ASN A 138 29.36 -13.64 -15.42
CA ASN A 138 29.45 -14.58 -16.55
C ASN A 138 28.07 -15.08 -16.99
N ALA A 139 27.14 -14.15 -17.19
CA ALA A 139 25.80 -14.38 -17.71
C ALA A 139 25.79 -15.42 -18.86
N PRO A 140 25.15 -16.59 -18.69
CA PRO A 140 25.03 -17.56 -19.76
C PRO A 140 23.95 -17.11 -20.75
N SER A 141 23.67 -17.93 -21.76
CA SER A 141 22.66 -17.67 -22.79
C SER A 141 21.20 -17.54 -22.26
N GLY A 142 20.97 -17.58 -20.95
CA GLY A 142 19.66 -17.47 -20.32
C GLY A 142 19.75 -16.90 -18.90
N ILE A 143 18.63 -16.36 -18.41
CA ILE A 143 18.54 -15.81 -17.05
C ILE A 143 18.38 -16.99 -16.06
N PRO A 144 19.32 -17.16 -15.13
CA PRO A 144 19.27 -18.25 -14.17
C PRO A 144 18.21 -18.03 -13.09
N ALA A 145 17.68 -19.13 -12.57
CA ALA A 145 16.59 -19.09 -11.61
C ALA A 145 17.12 -18.87 -10.18
N LEU A 146 16.49 -17.93 -9.49
CA LEU A 146 16.59 -17.78 -8.04
C LEU A 146 15.24 -18.09 -7.37
N GLY A 147 15.31 -18.53 -6.12
CA GLY A 147 14.17 -18.80 -5.27
C GLY A 147 14.42 -18.32 -3.84
N ILE A 148 13.35 -18.27 -3.06
CA ILE A 148 13.45 -18.10 -1.60
C ILE A 148 13.11 -19.42 -0.94
N GLY A 149 13.96 -19.86 -0.02
CA GLY A 149 13.75 -21.02 0.83
C GLY A 149 13.35 -20.60 2.23
N LEU A 150 12.16 -21.00 2.64
CA LEU A 150 11.67 -20.87 4.01
C LEU A 150 11.37 -22.26 4.56
N ASN A 151 12.08 -22.66 5.62
CA ASN A 151 12.05 -24.04 6.13
C ASN A 151 12.39 -25.04 5.01
N THR A 152 11.48 -25.98 4.72
CA THR A 152 11.61 -26.99 3.66
C THR A 152 10.97 -26.58 2.33
N VAL A 153 10.28 -25.42 2.29
CA VAL A 153 9.55 -24.96 1.11
C VAL A 153 10.40 -23.97 0.32
N GLN A 154 10.39 -24.11 -1.01
CA GLN A 154 11.03 -23.19 -1.93
C GLN A 154 9.97 -22.46 -2.76
N TYR A 155 10.11 -21.15 -2.84
CA TYR A 155 9.24 -20.25 -3.58
C TYR A 155 9.97 -19.78 -4.84
N ALA A 156 9.30 -19.95 -5.99
CA ALA A 156 9.82 -19.49 -7.26
C ALA A 156 9.81 -17.97 -7.34
N MET A 157 10.79 -17.42 -8.05
CA MET A 157 10.87 -15.99 -8.33
C MET A 157 10.82 -15.75 -9.84
N THR A 158 10.25 -14.61 -10.22
CA THR A 158 10.44 -14.00 -11.53
C THR A 158 11.54 -12.97 -11.44
N SER A 159 12.10 -12.55 -12.57
CA SER A 159 13.25 -11.65 -12.61
C SER A 159 13.10 -10.60 -13.70
N ILE A 160 13.54 -9.38 -13.39
CA ILE A 160 13.76 -8.32 -14.36
C ILE A 160 15.25 -8.00 -14.30
N CYS A 161 15.92 -8.14 -15.44
CA CYS A 161 17.36 -7.97 -15.55
C CYS A 161 17.69 -6.82 -16.50
N ALA A 162 18.69 -6.03 -16.16
CA ALA A 162 19.33 -5.12 -17.09
C ALA A 162 20.78 -5.54 -17.31
N SER A 163 21.22 -5.49 -18.56
CA SER A 163 22.62 -5.72 -18.90
C SER A 163 23.42 -4.47 -18.58
N LYS A 164 24.46 -4.60 -17.75
CA LYS A 164 25.46 -3.55 -17.50
C LYS A 164 26.75 -3.77 -18.30
N GLY A 165 26.75 -4.76 -19.20
CA GLY A 165 27.90 -5.15 -20.02
C GLY A 165 27.72 -6.53 -20.64
N ILE A 166 28.74 -6.99 -21.37
CA ILE A 166 28.69 -8.25 -22.13
C ILE A 166 28.52 -9.47 -21.21
N ASN A 167 29.05 -9.42 -19.98
CA ASN A 167 29.09 -10.57 -19.07
C ASN A 167 28.43 -10.33 -17.70
N ASP A 168 27.94 -9.12 -17.44
CA ASP A 168 27.40 -8.71 -16.15
C ASP A 168 25.94 -8.29 -16.33
N MET A 169 25.05 -8.96 -15.60
CA MET A 169 23.63 -8.63 -15.52
C MET A 169 23.25 -8.36 -14.08
N ASP A 170 22.64 -7.20 -13.83
CA ASP A 170 22.01 -6.92 -12.55
C ASP A 170 20.53 -7.27 -12.68
N CYS A 171 20.00 -8.01 -11.72
CA CYS A 171 18.64 -8.54 -11.77
C CYS A 171 17.94 -8.34 -10.43
N THR A 172 16.69 -7.89 -10.50
CA THR A 172 15.79 -7.91 -9.36
C THR A 172 14.82 -9.07 -9.51
N TYR A 173 14.90 -9.99 -8.55
CA TYR A 173 14.06 -11.16 -8.44
C TYR A 173 12.91 -10.88 -7.49
N THR A 174 11.70 -11.27 -7.84
CA THR A 174 10.49 -11.12 -7.01
C THR A 174 9.75 -12.46 -6.91
N THR A 175 9.30 -12.85 -5.72
CA THR A 175 8.50 -14.08 -5.56
C THR A 175 7.21 -14.01 -6.38
N THR A 176 6.93 -15.06 -7.16
CA THR A 176 5.74 -15.10 -8.05
C THR A 176 4.42 -15.21 -7.30
N GLY A 177 4.48 -15.64 -6.04
CA GLY A 177 3.37 -15.67 -5.11
C GLY A 177 3.79 -15.21 -3.72
N PRO A 178 2.81 -15.05 -2.81
CA PRO A 178 3.09 -14.70 -1.44
C PRO A 178 3.81 -15.84 -0.72
N VAL A 179 4.74 -15.48 0.14
CA VAL A 179 5.46 -16.34 1.07
C VAL A 179 4.77 -16.21 2.45
N PRO A 180 4.31 -17.31 3.07
CA PRO A 180 3.76 -17.30 4.41
C PRO A 180 4.88 -17.12 5.44
N PHE A 181 5.10 -15.89 5.88
CA PHE A 181 6.04 -15.55 6.94
C PHE A 181 5.39 -15.72 8.32
N PRO A 182 5.86 -16.65 9.15
CA PRO A 182 5.53 -16.60 10.57
C PRO A 182 6.21 -15.39 11.22
N THR A 183 5.62 -14.91 12.30
CA THR A 183 6.14 -13.78 13.07
C THR A 183 7.51 -14.12 13.66
N GLY A 184 8.42 -13.14 13.66
CA GLY A 184 9.74 -13.26 14.30
C GLY A 184 10.82 -14.00 13.49
N ILE A 185 10.57 -14.35 12.23
CA ILE A 185 11.65 -14.80 11.34
C ILE A 185 12.58 -13.63 11.01
N THR A 186 13.87 -13.90 11.12
CA THR A 186 14.95 -12.96 10.83
C THR A 186 15.91 -13.49 9.77
N ASN A 187 15.64 -14.65 9.17
CA ASN A 187 16.50 -15.25 8.15
C ASN A 187 15.72 -15.92 7.01
N LEU A 188 16.22 -15.77 5.80
CA LEU A 188 15.72 -16.39 4.58
C LEU A 188 16.87 -17.02 3.82
N ASN A 189 16.64 -18.20 3.23
CA ASN A 189 17.64 -18.76 2.33
C ASN A 189 17.38 -18.27 0.91
N VAL A 190 18.32 -17.58 0.29
CA VAL A 190 18.30 -17.41 -1.17
C VAL A 190 18.77 -18.71 -1.79
N VAL A 191 17.98 -19.23 -2.74
CA VAL A 191 18.20 -20.52 -3.37
C VAL A 191 18.53 -20.35 -4.84
N SER A 192 19.68 -20.86 -5.27
CA SER A 192 20.08 -20.89 -6.68
C SER A 192 19.82 -22.27 -7.29
N ASP A 193 19.50 -22.31 -8.59
CA ASP A 193 19.50 -23.55 -9.37
C ASP A 193 20.92 -24.13 -9.59
N GLY A 194 21.96 -23.43 -9.13
CA GLY A 194 23.36 -23.83 -9.23
C GLY A 194 23.95 -23.67 -10.63
N SER A 195 23.21 -23.09 -11.57
CA SER A 195 23.66 -22.88 -12.95
C SER A 195 24.69 -21.76 -13.08
N ASN A 196 24.71 -20.82 -12.14
CA ASN A 196 25.51 -19.60 -12.22
C ASN A 196 26.03 -19.11 -10.87
N ASN A 197 26.95 -18.15 -10.97
CA ASN A 197 27.42 -17.37 -9.84
C ASN A 197 26.56 -16.11 -9.67
N PHE A 198 26.05 -15.92 -8.45
CA PHE A 198 25.31 -14.72 -8.06
C PHE A 198 26.04 -13.99 -6.96
N GLU A 199 25.97 -12.67 -6.98
CA GLU A 199 26.33 -11.80 -5.88
C GLU A 199 25.06 -11.05 -5.45
N VAL A 200 24.50 -11.41 -4.30
CA VAL A 200 23.29 -10.76 -3.77
C VAL A 200 23.66 -9.44 -3.13
N HIS A 201 23.08 -8.33 -3.59
CA HIS A 201 23.36 -7.01 -3.00
C HIS A 201 22.46 -6.73 -1.80
N TRP A 202 21.15 -6.95 -1.96
CA TRP A 202 20.18 -6.68 -0.92
C TRP A 202 18.95 -7.59 -1.06
N LEU A 203 18.19 -7.68 0.02
CA LEU A 203 16.85 -8.25 0.02
C LEU A 203 15.87 -7.30 0.72
N LYS A 204 14.59 -7.41 0.36
CA LYS A 204 13.51 -6.73 1.09
C LYS A 204 12.25 -7.57 1.08
N VAL A 205 11.46 -7.43 2.15
CA VAL A 205 10.13 -8.02 2.25
C VAL A 205 9.13 -6.91 1.98
N LEU A 206 8.24 -7.14 1.02
CA LEU A 206 7.26 -6.15 0.60
C LEU A 206 6.03 -6.21 1.48
N ASP A 207 5.41 -5.04 1.71
CA ASP A 207 4.15 -4.85 2.45
C ASP A 207 4.19 -5.14 3.97
N ASP A 208 5.39 -5.27 4.57
CA ASP A 208 5.51 -5.36 6.03
C ASP A 208 5.87 -3.99 6.64
N PRO A 209 5.14 -3.50 7.65
CA PRO A 209 5.42 -2.20 8.28
C PRO A 209 6.82 -2.02 8.86
N SER A 210 7.55 -3.10 9.15
CA SER A 210 8.96 -3.03 9.63
C SER A 210 9.91 -2.56 8.53
N TYR A 211 9.46 -2.64 7.28
CA TYR A 211 10.13 -2.12 6.11
C TYR A 211 9.51 -0.79 5.66
N THR A 212 8.62 -0.21 6.46
CA THR A 212 8.05 1.11 6.18
C THR A 212 9.09 2.20 6.44
N PHE A 213 9.30 3.00 5.41
CA PHE A 213 9.92 4.30 5.48
C PHE A 213 8.80 5.36 5.38
N SER A 214 8.62 6.22 6.39
CA SER A 214 7.58 7.27 6.37
C SER A 214 8.17 8.64 6.08
N THR A 215 7.47 9.43 5.25
CA THR A 215 7.85 10.81 4.91
C THR A 215 7.65 11.81 6.05
N ARG A 216 6.91 11.44 7.10
CA ARG A 216 6.63 12.31 8.26
C ARG A 216 7.18 11.66 9.53
N THR A 217 7.93 12.42 10.31
CA THR A 217 8.23 12.08 11.71
C THR A 217 6.94 12.14 12.52
N GLU A 218 6.22 11.01 12.58
CA GLU A 218 5.18 10.68 13.59
C GLU A 218 4.30 11.84 14.09
N ALA A 219 3.80 12.69 13.20
CA ALA A 219 2.62 13.46 13.57
C ALA A 219 1.47 12.45 13.55
N GLU A 220 1.08 11.96 14.73
CA GLU A 220 -0.13 11.16 14.91
C GLU A 220 -1.26 11.83 14.16
N ILE A 221 -1.81 11.12 13.17
CA ILE A 221 -3.01 11.58 12.46
C ILE A 221 -4.12 11.54 13.51
N PRO A 222 -4.77 12.66 13.83
CA PRO A 222 -5.84 12.64 14.81
C PRO A 222 -6.97 11.73 14.32
N ASP A 223 -7.36 10.76 15.16
CA ASP A 223 -8.37 9.75 14.81
C ASP A 223 -9.70 10.37 14.36
N ASP A 224 -10.03 11.56 14.88
CA ASP A 224 -11.23 12.34 14.56
C ASP A 224 -11.13 13.17 13.26
N GLN A 225 -9.92 13.30 12.71
CA GLN A 225 -9.66 14.05 11.47
C GLN A 225 -9.39 13.13 10.28
N PHE A 226 -9.26 11.82 10.48
CA PHE A 226 -8.97 10.87 9.41
C PHE A 226 -10.10 10.81 8.38
N ILE A 227 -9.75 11.05 7.13
CA ILE A 227 -10.70 11.04 6.00
C ILE A 227 -10.61 9.72 5.23
N GLY A 228 -9.39 9.23 5.00
CA GLY A 228 -9.18 8.01 4.25
C GLY A 228 -7.73 7.72 3.94
N SER A 229 -7.50 6.56 3.34
CA SER A 229 -6.18 6.13 2.90
C SER A 229 -6.29 5.39 1.57
N GLY A 230 -5.17 5.28 0.87
CA GLY A 230 -5.04 4.44 -0.31
C GLY A 230 -3.64 3.89 -0.44
N GLU A 231 -3.46 2.95 -1.35
CA GLU A 231 -2.18 2.30 -1.60
C GLU A 231 -1.98 2.03 -3.09
N ARG A 232 -0.73 2.14 -3.54
CA ARG A 232 -0.35 1.90 -4.93
C ARG A 232 1.00 1.20 -4.96
N TRP A 233 1.12 0.26 -5.89
CA TRP A 233 2.40 -0.30 -6.29
C TRP A 233 2.96 0.49 -7.45
N TYR A 234 4.25 0.79 -7.41
CA TYR A 234 4.98 1.40 -8.51
C TYR A 234 6.32 0.69 -8.72
N ALA A 235 6.89 0.85 -9.91
CA ALA A 235 8.19 0.30 -10.26
C ALA A 235 9.24 1.39 -10.06
N GLY A 236 10.23 1.14 -9.21
CA GLY A 236 11.35 2.06 -8.99
C GLY A 236 12.53 1.75 -9.89
N PHE A 237 13.20 2.80 -10.36
CA PHE A 237 14.35 2.71 -11.27
C PHE A 237 15.55 3.51 -10.75
N ASP A 238 16.76 3.12 -11.16
CA ASP A 238 18.04 3.72 -10.73
C ASP A 238 18.25 5.17 -11.21
N ASP A 239 18.97 5.94 -10.40
CA ASP A 239 19.08 7.41 -10.46
C ASP A 239 19.71 7.93 -11.76
N ASP A 240 20.81 7.31 -12.19
CA ASP A 240 21.66 7.94 -13.22
C ASP A 240 21.08 7.83 -14.63
N THR A 241 20.27 6.79 -14.88
CA THR A 241 19.80 6.49 -16.24
C THR A 241 18.32 6.17 -16.32
N ARG A 242 17.64 5.87 -15.20
CA ARG A 242 16.30 5.22 -15.19
C ARG A 242 16.21 3.95 -16.04
N GLU A 243 17.35 3.39 -16.46
CA GLU A 243 17.39 2.18 -17.30
C GLU A 243 17.37 0.91 -16.44
N TYR A 244 17.75 1.02 -15.17
CA TYR A 244 17.86 -0.11 -14.27
C TYR A 244 16.65 -0.21 -13.35
N PHE A 245 15.91 -1.31 -13.45
CA PHE A 245 14.81 -1.62 -12.54
C PHE A 245 15.37 -1.99 -11.16
N GLU A 246 15.12 -1.14 -10.16
CA GLU A 246 15.52 -1.41 -8.78
C GLU A 246 14.57 -2.43 -8.14
N GLY A 247 13.26 -2.22 -8.27
CA GLY A 247 12.28 -3.08 -7.62
C GLY A 247 10.85 -2.55 -7.68
N MET A 248 9.95 -3.28 -7.03
CA MET A 248 8.58 -2.83 -6.84
C MET A 248 8.50 -2.17 -5.48
N HIS A 249 7.73 -1.09 -5.39
CA HIS A 249 7.56 -0.33 -4.16
C HIS A 249 6.08 -0.13 -3.88
N LYS A 250 5.67 -0.26 -2.62
CA LYS A 250 4.32 0.01 -2.16
C LYS A 250 4.29 1.35 -1.44
N VAL A 251 3.64 2.31 -2.06
CA VAL A 251 3.35 3.59 -1.44
C VAL A 251 1.93 3.58 -0.88
N ARG A 252 1.79 4.00 0.37
CA ARG A 252 0.52 4.24 1.04
C ARG A 252 0.37 5.72 1.28
N PHE A 253 -0.82 6.25 1.16
CA PHE A 253 -1.11 7.61 1.58
C PHE A 253 -2.25 7.65 2.56
N ARG A 254 -2.26 8.67 3.41
CA ARG A 254 -3.31 8.94 4.39
C ARG A 254 -3.69 10.39 4.28
N ILE A 255 -4.98 10.69 4.32
CA ILE A 255 -5.52 12.04 4.21
C ILE A 255 -6.34 12.34 5.47
N TRP A 256 -6.16 13.52 6.03
CA TRP A 256 -6.91 14.01 7.18
C TRP A 256 -7.19 15.52 7.06
N LEU A 257 -8.12 16.02 7.87
CA LEU A 257 -8.42 17.45 7.96
C LEU A 257 -7.35 18.17 8.80
N GLN A 258 -7.04 19.43 8.47
CA GLN A 258 -6.12 20.28 9.24
C GLN A 258 -6.78 20.87 10.49
#